data_AF-A0A976QF14-F1
#
_entry.id   AF-A0A976QF14-F1
#
_cell.length_a   1.000
_cell.length_b   1.000
_cell.length_c   1.000
_cell.angle_alpha   90.00
_cell.angle_beta   90.00
_cell.angle_gamma   90.00
#
_symmetry.space_group_name_H-M   'P 1'
#
loop_
_entity.id
_entity.type
_entity.pdbx_description
1 polymer ?
#
loop_
_entity_poly.entity_id
_entity_poly.type
_entity_poly.pdbx_seq_one_letter_code
_entity_poly.pdbx_strand_id
1 'polypeptide(L)'
;MIRKIFHFFDKLEDHIRFRLSRVPILYALIGGVGVVLFWRGVWLLADDVGLGHVASLVISIIILLLSGTFVWFFIGDQILISGLKAEKRMDEKTEEEIQKEEKEIKSIYQEIRKISKDLDEIKKRLR
;
A
#
# COMPACT_ATOMS: atom_id res chain seq x y z
N MET A 1 3.07 -8.09 -35.16
CA MET A 1 3.09 -6.60 -35.12
C MET A 1 2.85 -6.06 -33.72
N ILE A 2 1.75 -6.44 -33.07
CA ILE A 2 1.38 -5.98 -31.72
C ILE A 2 2.50 -6.15 -30.68
N ARG A 3 3.18 -7.31 -30.63
CA ARG A 3 4.34 -7.53 -29.73
C ARG A 3 5.52 -6.57 -29.96
N LYS A 4 5.80 -6.19 -31.21
CA LYS A 4 6.88 -5.25 -31.53
C LYS A 4 6.54 -3.83 -31.09
N ILE A 5 5.26 -3.46 -31.19
CA ILE A 5 4.74 -2.18 -30.72
C ILE A 5 4.84 -2.12 -29.19
N PHE A 6 4.36 -3.14 -28.48
CA PHE A 6 4.48 -3.20 -27.02
C PHE A 6 5.94 -3.10 -26.56
N HIS A 7 6.86 -3.85 -27.19
CA HIS A 7 8.28 -3.80 -26.84
C HIS A 7 8.94 -2.43 -27.13
N PHE A 8 8.45 -1.69 -28.12
CA PHE A 8 8.91 -0.33 -28.40
C PHE A 8 8.46 0.66 -27.33
N PHE A 9 7.18 0.60 -26.93
CA PHE A 9 6.64 1.45 -25.86
C PHE A 9 7.31 1.15 -24.51
N ASP A 10 7.51 -0.12 -24.19
CA ASP A 10 8.17 -0.58 -22.96
C ASP A 10 9.61 -0.01 -22.85
N LYS A 11 10.39 -0.12 -23.93
CA LYS A 11 11.77 0.41 -23.97
C LYS A 11 11.82 1.94 -23.93
N LEU A 12 10.83 2.62 -24.50
CA LEU A 12 10.70 4.08 -24.44
C LEU A 12 10.33 4.52 -23.02
N GLU A 13 9.39 3.83 -22.39
CA GLU A 13 8.95 4.09 -21.02
C GLU A 13 10.11 3.95 -20.05
N ASP A 14 10.88 2.86 -20.13
CA ASP A 14 12.04 2.63 -19.27
C ASP A 14 13.09 3.75 -19.41
N HIS A 15 13.35 4.21 -20.63
CA HIS A 15 14.32 5.28 -20.87
C HIS A 15 13.84 6.63 -20.32
N ILE A 16 12.55 6.95 -20.49
CA ILE A 16 11.95 8.18 -19.95
C ILE A 16 11.92 8.10 -18.42
N ARG A 17 11.50 6.97 -17.85
CA ARG A 17 11.44 6.72 -16.40
C ARG A 17 12.82 6.86 -15.76
N PHE A 18 13.87 6.31 -16.37
CA PHE A 18 15.25 6.47 -15.89
C PHE A 18 15.69 7.94 -15.87
N ARG A 19 15.43 8.71 -16.94
CA ARG A 19 15.83 10.13 -17.02
C ARG A 19 14.99 11.05 -16.15
N LEU A 20 13.68 10.81 -16.04
CA LEU A 20 12.76 11.66 -15.27
C LEU A 20 12.75 11.35 -13.76
N SER A 21 13.27 10.19 -13.33
CA SER A 21 13.50 9.89 -11.90
C SER A 21 14.37 10.94 -11.18
N ARG A 22 15.22 11.66 -11.91
CA ARG A 22 16.08 12.74 -11.38
C ARG A 22 15.36 14.08 -11.25
N VAL A 23 14.16 14.22 -11.81
CA VAL A 23 13.34 15.45 -11.81
C VAL A 23 11.85 15.11 -11.57
N PRO A 24 11.51 14.63 -10.35
CA PRO A 24 10.16 14.14 -10.04
C PRO A 24 9.05 15.19 -10.21
N ILE A 25 9.35 16.47 -9.98
CA ILE A 25 8.37 17.58 -10.11
C ILE A 25 7.98 17.80 -11.56
N LEU A 26 8.94 17.81 -12.49
CA LEU A 26 8.66 17.98 -13.93
C LEU A 26 7.90 16.77 -14.49
N TYR A 27 8.23 15.57 -14.02
CA TYR A 27 7.49 14.36 -14.34
C TYR A 27 6.03 14.45 -13.92
N ALA A 28 5.77 14.86 -12.67
CA ALA A 28 4.41 15.04 -12.16
C ALA A 28 3.64 16.12 -12.95
N LEU A 29 4.30 17.20 -13.36
CA LEU A 29 3.67 18.27 -14.15
C LEU A 29 3.28 17.78 -15.55
N ILE A 30 4.21 17.15 -16.28
CA ILE A 30 3.95 16.61 -17.61
C ILE A 30 2.88 15.50 -17.55
N GLY A 31 2.97 14.62 -16.55
CA GLY A 31 1.97 13.59 -16.30
C GLY A 31 0.58 14.18 -16.03
N GLY A 32 0.50 15.18 -15.15
CA GLY A 32 -0.76 15.87 -14.85
C GLY A 32 -1.38 16.54 -16.07
N VAL A 33 -0.58 17.27 -16.87
CA VAL A 33 -1.03 17.86 -18.14
C VAL A 33 -1.53 16.78 -19.10
N GLY A 34 -0.79 15.67 -19.21
CA GLY A 34 -1.18 14.52 -20.04
C GLY A 34 -2.53 13.93 -19.64
N VAL A 35 -2.77 13.72 -18.34
CA VAL A 35 -4.05 13.20 -17.83
C VAL A 35 -5.21 14.14 -18.15
N VAL A 36 -5.04 15.45 -17.96
CA VAL A 36 -6.08 16.45 -18.27
C VAL A 36 -6.38 16.47 -19.77
N LEU A 37 -5.36 16.47 -20.62
CA LEU A 37 -5.54 16.43 -22.08
C LEU A 37 -6.18 15.11 -22.54
N PHE A 38 -5.81 14.00 -21.93
CA PHE A 38 -6.39 12.68 -22.23
C PHE A 38 -7.89 12.68 -21.94
N TRP A 39 -8.31 13.10 -20.74
CA TRP A 39 -9.72 13.13 -20.38
C TRP A 39 -10.52 14.10 -21.26
N ARG A 40 -9.91 15.26 -21.59
CA ARG A 40 -10.47 16.19 -22.57
C ARG A 40 -10.69 15.52 -23.92
N GLY A 41 -9.71 14.75 -24.40
CA GLY A 41 -9.81 14.01 -25.66
C GLY A 41 -10.93 12.96 -25.64
N VAL A 42 -11.06 12.22 -24.54
CA VAL A 42 -12.14 11.23 -24.35
C VAL A 42 -13.51 11.90 -24.42
N TRP A 43 -13.68 13.06 -23.77
CA TRP A 43 -14.95 13.79 -23.82
C TRP A 43 -15.27 14.29 -25.24
N LEU A 44 -14.31 14.91 -25.92
CA LEU A 44 -14.50 15.39 -27.30
C LEU A 44 -14.83 14.25 -28.27
N LEU A 45 -14.16 13.09 -28.13
CA LEU A 45 -14.49 11.93 -28.95
C LEU A 45 -15.89 11.39 -28.69
N ALA A 46 -16.36 11.43 -27.43
CA ALA A 46 -17.72 11.04 -27.11
C ALA A 46 -18.74 12.01 -27.74
N ASP A 47 -18.47 13.32 -27.69
CA ASP A 47 -19.32 14.34 -28.28
C ASP A 47 -19.33 14.25 -29.82
N ASP A 48 -18.17 14.03 -30.46
CA ASP A 48 -18.03 13.90 -31.93
C ASP A 48 -18.79 12.69 -32.49
N VAL A 49 -18.86 11.59 -31.71
CA VAL A 49 -19.63 10.39 -32.07
C VAL A 49 -21.13 10.56 -31.75
N GLY A 50 -21.53 11.68 -31.16
CA GLY A 50 -22.91 11.97 -30.79
C GLY A 50 -23.40 11.14 -29.60
N LEU A 51 -22.49 10.67 -28.73
CA LEU A 51 -22.87 9.93 -27.53
C LEU A 51 -23.49 10.89 -26.51
N GLY A 52 -24.83 10.93 -26.50
CA GLY A 52 -25.58 11.68 -25.51
C GLY A 52 -25.23 11.26 -24.08
N HIS A 53 -25.39 12.19 -23.12
CA HIS A 53 -24.99 12.00 -21.73
C HIS A 53 -25.51 10.70 -21.09
N VAL A 54 -26.75 10.31 -21.41
CA VAL A 54 -27.37 9.08 -20.91
C VAL A 54 -26.72 7.83 -21.51
N ALA A 55 -26.41 7.83 -22.81
CA ALA A 55 -25.76 6.70 -23.47
C ALA A 55 -24.34 6.51 -22.93
N SER A 56 -23.58 7.59 -22.76
CA SER A 56 -22.25 7.58 -22.15
C SER A 56 -22.27 7.03 -20.72
N LEU A 57 -23.31 7.36 -19.94
CA LEU A 57 -23.48 6.83 -18.58
C LEU A 57 -23.80 5.34 -18.58
N VAL A 58 -24.71 4.88 -19.44
CA VAL A 58 -25.08 3.46 -19.52
C VAL A 58 -23.90 2.61 -20.00
N ILE A 59 -23.19 3.05 -21.05
CA ILE A 59 -22.02 2.35 -21.58
C ILE A 59 -20.90 2.29 -20.54
N SER A 60 -20.63 3.40 -19.84
CA SER A 60 -19.58 3.42 -18.81
C SER A 60 -19.92 2.49 -17.64
N ILE A 61 -21.17 2.46 -17.16
CA ILE A 61 -21.61 1.51 -16.12
C ILE A 61 -21.41 0.06 -16.59
N ILE A 62 -21.82 -0.27 -17.81
CA ILE A 62 -21.66 -1.64 -18.35
C ILE A 62 -20.18 -2.03 -18.42
N ILE A 63 -19.31 -1.16 -18.95
CA ILE A 63 -17.87 -1.41 -19.05
C ILE A 63 -17.24 -1.55 -17.65
N LEU A 64 -17.61 -0.69 -16.71
CA LEU A 64 -17.08 -0.70 -15.34
C LEU A 64 -17.51 -1.97 -14.58
N LEU A 65 -18.73 -2.44 -14.79
CA LEU A 65 -19.21 -3.69 -14.23
C LEU A 65 -18.53 -4.91 -14.86
N LEU A 66 -18.43 -4.96 -16.19
CA LEU A 66 -17.80 -6.07 -16.91
C LEU A 66 -16.30 -6.20 -16.61
N SER A 67 -15.60 -5.08 -16.46
CA SER A 67 -14.18 -5.08 -16.11
C SER A 67 -13.90 -5.37 -14.63
N GLY A 68 -14.93 -5.40 -13.78
CA GLY A 68 -14.78 -5.48 -12.32
C GLY A 68 -14.21 -4.22 -11.67
N THR A 69 -13.87 -3.19 -12.47
CA THR A 69 -13.30 -1.92 -12.00
C THR A 69 -14.29 -1.17 -11.10
N PHE A 70 -15.60 -1.31 -11.33
CA PHE A 70 -16.61 -0.73 -10.45
C PHE A 70 -16.47 -1.24 -9.01
N VAL A 71 -16.34 -2.55 -8.83
CA VAL A 71 -16.19 -3.16 -7.51
C VAL A 71 -14.86 -2.75 -6.88
N TRP A 72 -13.78 -2.78 -7.66
CA TRP A 72 -12.46 -2.36 -7.17
C TRP A 72 -12.43 -0.89 -6.73
N PHE A 73 -13.02 0.02 -7.50
CA PHE A 73 -13.03 1.45 -7.19
C PHE A 73 -13.91 1.79 -5.97
N PHE A 74 -15.09 1.16 -5.86
CA PHE A 74 -16.05 1.49 -4.80
C PHE A 74 -15.88 0.68 -3.50
N ILE A 75 -15.41 -0.57 -3.58
CA ILE A 75 -15.27 -1.46 -2.42
C ILE A 75 -13.78 -1.71 -2.12
N GLY A 76 -12.94 -1.82 -3.15
CA GLY A 76 -11.52 -2.15 -3.01
C GLY A 76 -10.72 -1.09 -2.24
N ASP A 77 -10.89 0.20 -2.53
CA ASP A 77 -10.09 1.25 -1.88
C ASP A 77 -10.38 1.34 -0.37
N GLN A 78 -11.65 1.19 0.02
CA GLN A 78 -12.07 1.21 1.42
C GLN A 78 -11.67 -0.08 2.17
N ILE A 79 -11.72 -1.26 1.52
CA ILE A 79 -11.22 -2.52 2.09
C ILE A 79 -9.69 -2.51 2.22
N LEU A 80 -8.97 -1.98 1.24
CA LEU A 80 -7.50 -1.89 1.28
C LEU A 80 -7.03 -0.98 2.41
N ILE A 81 -7.63 0.22 2.52
CA ILE A 81 -7.29 1.18 3.58
C ILE A 81 -7.66 0.63 4.96
N SER A 82 -8.81 -0.04 5.09
CA SER A 82 -9.21 -0.65 6.37
C SER A 82 -8.37 -1.87 6.74
N GLY A 83 -7.95 -2.69 5.76
CA GLY A 83 -7.02 -3.80 5.92
C GLY A 83 -5.64 -3.32 6.39
N LEU A 84 -5.04 -2.36 5.70
CA LEU A 84 -3.76 -1.75 6.09
C LEU A 84 -3.80 -1.15 7.50
N LYS A 85 -4.92 -0.51 7.87
CA LYS A 85 -5.12 0.05 9.21
C LYS A 85 -5.31 -1.02 10.28
N ALA A 86 -5.91 -2.16 9.95
CA ALA A 86 -6.06 -3.28 10.87
C ALA A 86 -4.73 -4.02 11.10
N GLU A 87 -3.96 -4.26 10.05
CA GLU A 87 -2.63 -4.88 10.10
C GLU A 87 -1.68 -4.05 10.97
N LYS A 88 -1.60 -2.73 10.73
CA LYS A 88 -0.79 -1.83 11.55
C LYS A 88 -1.17 -1.87 13.05
N ARG A 89 -2.46 -1.98 13.37
CA ARG A 89 -2.94 -2.11 14.76
C ARG A 89 -2.59 -3.46 15.38
N MET A 90 -2.50 -4.52 14.58
CA MET A 90 -2.05 -5.82 15.06
C MET A 90 -0.56 -5.78 15.37
N ASP A 91 0.24 -5.17 14.49
CA ASP A 91 1.68 -5.01 14.69
C ASP A 91 1.99 -4.24 15.98
N GLU A 92 1.30 -3.11 16.21
CA GLU A 92 1.44 -2.31 17.43
C GLU A 92 1.12 -3.13 18.70
N LYS A 93 0.06 -3.96 18.67
CA LYS A 93 -0.28 -4.84 19.80
C LYS A 93 0.74 -5.95 20.02
N THR A 94 1.25 -6.55 18.95
CA THR A 94 2.28 -7.58 19.04
C THR A 94 3.58 -7.02 19.62
N GLU A 95 3.95 -5.79 19.26
CA GLU A 95 5.09 -5.11 19.87
C GLU A 95 4.88 -4.86 21.37
N GLU A 96 3.69 -4.40 21.78
CA GLU A 96 3.34 -4.24 23.19
C GLU A 96 3.40 -5.56 23.97
N GLU A 97 2.92 -6.66 23.38
CA GLU A 97 2.97 -8.00 23.97
C GLU A 97 4.42 -8.48 24.14
N ILE A 98 5.27 -8.32 23.11
CA ILE A 98 6.70 -8.65 23.17
C ILE A 98 7.41 -7.86 24.27
N GLN A 99 7.14 -6.56 24.38
CA GLN A 99 7.73 -5.73 25.45
C GLN A 99 7.28 -6.16 26.85
N LYS A 100 6.04 -6.65 26.97
CA LYS A 100 5.51 -7.16 28.24
C LYS A 100 6.18 -8.49 28.62
N GLU A 101 6.31 -9.41 27.66
CA GLU A 101 7.03 -10.67 27.84
C GLU A 101 8.49 -10.44 28.22
N GLU A 102 9.18 -9.48 27.59
CA GLU A 102 10.56 -9.14 27.93
C GLU A 102 10.68 -8.64 29.39
N LYS A 103 9.73 -7.83 29.85
CA LYS A 103 9.67 -7.37 31.25
C LYS A 103 9.42 -8.52 32.22
N GLU A 104 8.51 -9.43 31.92
CA GLU A 104 8.21 -10.60 32.75
C GLU A 104 9.43 -11.54 32.84
N ILE A 105 10.11 -11.80 31.73
CA ILE A 105 11.36 -12.58 31.70
C ILE A 105 12.41 -11.91 32.59
N LYS A 106 12.55 -10.58 32.50
CA LYS A 106 13.51 -9.83 33.30
C LYS A 106 13.19 -9.89 34.80
N SER A 107 11.92 -9.85 35.20
CA SER A 107 11.53 -10.02 36.60
C SER A 107 11.81 -11.42 37.11
N ILE A 108 11.54 -12.45 36.30
CA ILE A 108 11.84 -13.85 36.66
C ILE A 108 13.36 -14.02 36.89
N TYR A 109 14.19 -13.48 36.00
CA TYR A 109 15.65 -13.50 36.19
C TYR A 109 16.08 -12.81 37.48
N GLN A 110 15.46 -11.68 37.85
CA GLN A 110 15.76 -10.99 39.10
C GLN A 110 15.38 -11.82 40.34
N GLU A 111 14.21 -12.47 40.34
CA GLU A 111 13.78 -13.36 41.42
C GLU A 111 14.73 -14.55 41.58
N ILE A 112 15.08 -15.23 40.48
CA ILE A 112 16.05 -16.34 40.50
C ILE A 112 17.38 -15.88 41.11
N ARG A 113 17.86 -14.68 40.73
CA ARG A 113 19.11 -14.11 41.26
C ARG A 113 19.03 -13.83 42.75
N LYS A 114 17.85 -13.42 43.24
CA LYS A 114 17.58 -13.16 44.65
C LYS A 114 17.59 -14.47 45.45
N ILE A 115 16.87 -15.47 44.96
CA ILE A 115 16.84 -16.82 45.54
C ILE A 115 18.27 -17.41 45.61
N SER A 116 19.06 -17.25 44.55
CA SER A 116 20.44 -17.74 44.53
C SER A 116 21.31 -17.06 45.59
N LYS A 117 21.15 -15.74 45.81
CA LYS A 117 21.86 -15.01 46.87
C LYS A 117 21.43 -15.47 48.26
N ASP A 118 20.13 -15.63 48.48
CA ASP A 118 19.57 -16.05 49.77
C ASP A 118 20.08 -17.46 50.13
N LEU A 119 20.14 -18.37 49.15
CA LEU A 119 20.73 -19.71 49.31
C LEU A 119 22.22 -19.67 49.69
N ASP A 120 23.01 -18.81 49.05
CA ASP A 120 24.43 -18.64 49.38
C ASP A 120 24.62 -18.10 50.80
N GLU A 121 23.75 -17.19 51.26
CA GLU A 121 23.81 -16.65 52.61
C GLU A 121 23.45 -17.70 53.66
N ILE A 122 22.40 -18.50 53.41
CA ILE A 122 22.03 -19.64 54.26
C ILE A 122 23.19 -20.65 54.35
N LYS A 123 23.82 -20.97 53.21
CA LYS A 123 24.95 -21.90 53.15
C LYS A 123 26.17 -21.41 53.94
N LYS A 124 26.40 -20.10 54.00
CA LYS A 124 27.46 -19.50 54.83
C LYS A 124 27.16 -19.57 56.32
N ARG A 125 25.89 -19.50 56.75
CA ARG A 125 25.51 -19.57 58.17
C ARG A 125 25.53 -20.99 58.75
N LEU A 126 25.42 -22.00 57.89
CA LEU A 126 25.47 -23.42 58.25
C LEU A 126 26.89 -24.01 58.36
N ARG A 127 27.91 -23.21 58.06
CA ARG A 127 29.33 -23.60 58.05
C ARG A 127 30.09 -22.85 59.13
#